data_AF-A0A1T5D517-F1
#
_entry.id   AF-A0A1T5D517-F1
#
_cell.length_a   1.000
_cell.length_b   1.000
_cell.length_c   1.000
_cell.angle_alpha   90.00
_cell.angle_beta   90.00
_cell.angle_gamma   90.00
#
_symmetry.space_group_name_H-M   'P 1'
#
loop_
_entity.id
_entity.type
_entity.pdbx_description
1 polymer ?
#
loop_
_entity_poly.entity_id
_entity_poly.type
_entity_poly.pdbx_seq_one_letter_code
_entity_poly.pdbx_strand_id
1 'polypeptide(L)'
;MKNTFKLLSGILALLVSLQSCSTSTEEAEVDAKELEEELALANNGVLKVEAITYIFKETGETAKFLDEDRDFNFRFVNELSYSTTTTNKHSIEGLTITNPETGEYMILSNFEELKNGFDQFDIELSTGQTLTSVLFKSGEANQSSNKWHDGWPIVEEPSPVIGAMIELSLQDSLSECSANAQACSNADNASTISLTNGNAWFGEIENCTVECPN
;
A
#
# COMPACT_ATOMS: atom_id res chain seq x y z
N MET A 1 -64.04 12.74 64.06
CA MET A 1 -65.02 11.66 63.78
C MET A 1 -65.74 12.00 62.48
N LYS A 2 -65.82 11.06 61.53
CA LYS A 2 -66.64 11.06 60.28
C LYS A 2 -66.17 12.02 59.17
N ASN A 3 -66.19 11.72 57.87
CA ASN A 3 -66.37 10.49 57.10
C ASN A 3 -66.03 10.82 55.62
N THR A 4 -65.33 9.90 54.95
CA THR A 4 -65.58 9.38 53.58
C THR A 4 -65.84 10.29 52.36
N PHE A 5 -64.96 10.13 51.35
CA PHE A 5 -65.21 9.81 49.93
C PHE A 5 -66.35 10.48 49.14
N LYS A 6 -65.98 11.16 48.03
CA LYS A 6 -66.36 10.89 46.61
C LYS A 6 -65.71 11.96 45.71
N LEU A 7 -64.73 11.62 44.85
CA LEU A 7 -64.86 11.19 43.44
C LEU A 7 -65.47 12.26 42.51
N LEU A 8 -64.66 12.83 41.59
CA LEU A 8 -64.83 12.67 40.13
C LEU A 8 -63.86 13.53 39.31
N SER A 9 -63.23 12.84 38.36
CA SER A 9 -62.86 13.28 37.00
C SER A 9 -61.85 14.43 36.81
N GLY A 10 -60.64 14.01 36.47
CA GLY A 10 -59.66 14.81 35.74
C GLY A 10 -58.69 13.89 35.01
N ILE A 11 -59.20 13.08 34.08
CA ILE A 11 -58.36 12.39 33.09
C ILE A 11 -57.82 13.46 32.17
N LEU A 12 -56.53 13.74 32.25
CA LEU A 12 -55.76 14.03 31.05
C LEU A 12 -54.39 13.39 31.20
N ALA A 13 -54.28 12.21 30.61
CA ALA A 13 -53.04 11.52 30.37
C ALA A 13 -52.14 12.44 29.52
N LEU A 14 -51.08 13.00 30.11
CA LEU A 14 -49.85 13.19 29.35
C LEU A 14 -49.17 11.83 29.29
N LEU A 15 -49.58 11.08 28.27
CA LEU A 15 -48.76 10.06 27.66
C LEU A 15 -47.41 10.71 27.38
N VAL A 16 -46.43 10.34 28.20
CA VAL A 16 -45.03 10.40 27.82
C VAL A 16 -44.92 9.46 26.62
N SER A 17 -45.10 10.00 25.43
CA SER A 17 -44.65 9.40 24.20
C SER A 17 -43.12 9.43 24.24
N LEU A 18 -42.54 8.51 25.02
CA LEU A 18 -41.32 7.83 24.65
C LEU A 18 -41.67 7.02 23.38
N GLN A 19 -41.84 7.72 22.27
CA GLN A 19 -41.36 7.16 21.02
C GLN A 19 -39.85 7.15 21.19
N SER A 20 -39.36 6.03 21.74
CA SER A 20 -38.08 5.51 21.36
C SER A 20 -38.08 5.49 19.83
N CYS A 21 -37.56 6.55 19.21
CA CYS A 21 -36.87 6.43 17.95
C CYS A 21 -35.65 5.55 18.25
N SER A 22 -35.92 4.25 18.34
CA SER A 22 -35.02 3.19 17.97
C SER A 22 -34.76 3.35 16.47
N THR A 23 -34.04 4.40 16.10
CA THR A 23 -32.93 4.15 15.20
C THR A 23 -31.85 3.64 16.13
N SER A 24 -31.71 2.31 16.16
CA SER A 24 -30.39 1.73 16.32
C SER A 24 -29.46 2.60 15.50
N THR A 25 -28.74 3.49 16.17
CA THR A 25 -27.41 3.82 15.72
C THR A 25 -26.75 2.45 15.81
N GLU A 26 -26.72 1.75 14.67
CA GLU A 26 -25.61 0.84 14.42
C GLU A 26 -24.40 1.61 14.95
N GLU A 27 -23.78 1.07 16.00
CA GLU A 27 -22.41 1.41 16.30
C GLU A 27 -21.73 1.36 14.94
N ALA A 28 -21.42 2.52 14.39
CA ALA A 28 -20.60 2.61 13.21
C ALA A 28 -19.27 2.01 13.69
N GLU A 29 -19.07 0.72 13.46
CA GLU A 29 -17.77 0.09 13.43
C GLU A 29 -17.03 0.75 12.26
N VAL A 30 -16.52 1.94 12.52
CA VAL A 30 -15.46 2.60 11.77
C VAL A 30 -14.35 2.66 12.82
N ASP A 31 -13.25 1.94 12.67
CA ASP A 31 -12.16 2.44 11.84
C ASP A 31 -11.11 1.29 11.71
N ALA A 32 -11.35 0.32 10.83
CA ALA A 32 -10.19 -0.39 10.28
C ALA A 32 -9.57 0.61 9.31
N LYS A 33 -8.37 1.11 9.62
CA LYS A 33 -7.68 2.04 8.71
C LYS A 33 -7.57 1.36 7.35
N GLU A 34 -7.80 2.07 6.26
CA GLU A 34 -7.86 1.50 4.90
C GLU A 34 -6.66 0.58 4.58
N LEU A 35 -5.50 0.85 5.18
CA LEU A 35 -4.32 -0.01 5.12
C LEU A 35 -4.53 -1.41 5.73
N GLU A 36 -5.15 -1.51 6.90
CA GLU A 36 -5.40 -2.79 7.56
C GLU A 36 -6.34 -3.67 6.72
N GLU A 37 -7.35 -3.06 6.12
CA GLU A 37 -8.27 -3.76 5.23
C GLU A 37 -7.55 -4.31 3.99
N GLU A 38 -6.68 -3.52 3.35
CA GLU A 38 -5.91 -3.98 2.20
C GLU A 38 -4.88 -5.05 2.57
N LEU A 39 -4.21 -4.91 3.72
CA LEU A 39 -3.25 -5.90 4.21
C LEU A 39 -3.90 -7.25 4.51
N ALA A 40 -5.20 -7.27 4.80
CA ALA A 40 -5.96 -8.50 4.99
C ALA A 40 -6.32 -9.20 3.67
N LEU A 41 -6.25 -8.49 2.53
CA LEU A 41 -6.44 -9.08 1.22
C LEU A 41 -5.18 -9.85 0.76
N ALA A 42 -5.39 -10.85 -0.09
CA ALA A 42 -4.28 -11.55 -0.73
C ALA A 42 -3.44 -10.59 -1.57
N ASN A 43 -2.11 -10.64 -1.38
CA ASN A 43 -1.15 -9.77 -2.03
C ASN A 43 0.15 -10.53 -2.32
N ASN A 44 0.89 -10.05 -3.31
CA ASN A 44 2.18 -10.57 -3.74
C ASN A 44 3.35 -10.05 -2.90
N GLY A 45 3.11 -9.09 -2.02
CA GLY A 45 4.07 -8.58 -1.07
C GLY A 45 3.75 -7.18 -0.58
N VAL A 46 4.48 -6.77 0.45
CA VAL A 46 4.37 -5.46 1.10
C VAL A 46 5.77 -4.86 1.21
N LEU A 47 5.94 -3.65 0.71
CA LEU A 47 7.17 -2.87 0.81
C LEU A 47 6.90 -1.61 1.63
N LYS A 48 7.74 -1.30 2.62
CA LYS A 48 7.64 -0.09 3.43
C LYS A 48 8.93 0.70 3.33
N VAL A 49 8.79 1.98 3.04
CA VAL A 49 9.88 2.95 2.95
C VAL A 49 9.43 4.21 3.69
N GLU A 50 10.07 4.50 4.82
CA GLU A 50 9.68 5.63 5.68
C GLU A 50 8.17 5.59 6.05
N ALA A 51 7.41 6.63 5.72
CA ALA A 51 5.96 6.73 5.94
C ALA A 51 5.11 6.05 4.85
N ILE A 52 5.75 5.54 3.80
CA ILE A 52 5.08 5.00 2.62
C ILE A 52 4.97 3.49 2.73
N THR A 53 3.77 2.97 2.50
CA THR A 53 3.54 1.53 2.35
C THR A 53 3.02 1.25 0.95
N TYR A 54 3.69 0.32 0.26
CA TYR A 54 3.29 -0.24 -1.01
C TYR A 54 2.77 -1.66 -0.79
N ILE A 55 1.59 -1.96 -1.34
CA ILE A 55 1.02 -3.31 -1.35
C ILE A 55 0.91 -3.77 -2.80
N PHE A 56 1.60 -4.86 -3.13
CA PHE A 56 1.62 -5.43 -4.47
C PHE A 56 0.42 -6.36 -4.64
N LYS A 57 -0.62 -5.90 -5.35
CA LYS A 57 -1.88 -6.65 -5.50
C LYS A 57 -1.70 -7.82 -6.46
N GLU A 58 -2.54 -8.84 -6.32
CA GLU A 58 -2.58 -9.97 -7.27
C GLU A 58 -3.02 -9.56 -8.69
N THR A 59 -3.70 -8.41 -8.80
CA THR A 59 -4.14 -7.83 -10.08
C THR A 59 -3.00 -7.24 -10.92
N GLY A 60 -1.79 -7.11 -10.35
CA GLY A 60 -0.63 -6.45 -10.98
C GLY A 60 -0.55 -4.95 -10.70
N GLU A 61 -1.53 -4.37 -10.02
CA GLU A 61 -1.46 -3.01 -9.49
C GLU A 61 -0.68 -2.96 -8.18
N THR A 62 -0.10 -1.81 -7.86
CA THR A 62 0.48 -1.51 -6.55
C THR A 62 -0.36 -0.44 -5.88
N ALA A 63 -0.89 -0.74 -4.70
CA ALA A 63 -1.53 0.25 -3.85
C ALA A 63 -0.48 1.02 -3.05
N LYS A 64 -0.55 2.35 -3.07
CA LYS A 64 0.31 3.24 -2.28
C LYS A 64 -0.49 3.85 -1.13
N PHE A 65 0.13 3.90 0.03
CA PHE A 65 -0.39 4.52 1.24
C PHE A 65 0.62 5.49 1.83
N LEU A 66 0.12 6.59 2.37
CA LEU A 66 0.87 7.59 3.14
C LEU A 66 0.26 7.65 4.54
N ASP A 67 1.05 7.33 5.57
CA ASP A 67 0.59 7.36 6.97
C ASP A 67 -0.73 6.59 7.21
N GLU A 68 -0.89 5.44 6.53
CA GLU A 68 -2.04 4.51 6.59
C GLU A 68 -3.27 4.90 5.76
N ASP A 69 -3.29 6.12 5.22
CA ASP A 69 -4.31 6.58 4.29
C ASP A 69 -3.93 6.19 2.86
N ARG A 70 -4.93 5.77 2.07
CA ARG A 70 -4.74 5.47 0.65
C ARG A 70 -4.37 6.73 -0.12
N ASP A 71 -3.29 6.66 -0.89
CA ASP A 71 -2.92 7.71 -1.83
C ASP A 71 -3.54 7.43 -3.20
N PHE A 72 -3.04 6.39 -3.87
CA PHE A 72 -3.56 5.90 -5.16
C PHE A 72 -3.08 4.47 -5.44
N ASN A 73 -3.69 3.81 -6.41
CA ASN A 73 -3.11 2.62 -7.03
C ASN A 73 -2.28 3.04 -8.24
N PHE A 74 -1.25 2.28 -8.60
CA PHE A 74 -0.55 2.48 -9.86
C PHE A 74 -0.12 1.17 -10.51
N ARG A 75 0.13 1.22 -11.82
CA ARG A 75 0.73 0.12 -12.59
C ARG A 75 1.62 0.68 -13.69
N PHE A 76 2.68 -0.03 -14.02
CA PHE A 76 3.43 0.21 -15.24
C PHE A 76 2.76 -0.53 -16.41
N VAL A 77 2.48 0.19 -17.49
CA VAL A 77 1.82 -0.37 -18.69
C VAL A 77 2.82 -1.12 -19.56
N ASN A 78 4.07 -0.67 -19.58
CA ASN A 78 5.17 -1.34 -20.24
C ASN A 78 5.94 -2.25 -19.27
N GLU A 79 6.54 -3.29 -19.81
CA GLU A 79 7.37 -4.24 -19.05
C GLU A 79 8.67 -3.56 -18.60
N LEU A 80 9.04 -3.74 -17.33
CA LEU A 80 10.29 -3.24 -16.78
C LEU A 80 11.40 -4.24 -17.08
N SER A 81 12.33 -3.88 -17.95
CA SER A 81 13.48 -4.74 -18.28
C SER A 81 14.51 -4.74 -17.16
N TYR A 82 14.87 -5.91 -16.62
CA TYR A 82 15.87 -6.03 -15.57
C TYR A 82 16.77 -7.25 -15.72
N SER A 83 17.94 -7.17 -15.10
CA SER A 83 18.85 -8.28 -14.86
C SER A 83 19.34 -8.24 -13.42
N THR A 84 19.64 -9.40 -12.85
CA THR A 84 20.14 -9.49 -11.47
C THR A 84 21.51 -10.15 -11.45
N THR A 85 22.42 -9.62 -10.63
CA THR A 85 23.69 -10.30 -10.33
C THR A 85 23.63 -10.83 -8.91
N THR A 86 23.65 -12.15 -8.77
CA THR A 86 23.84 -12.80 -7.46
C THR A 86 25.34 -12.95 -7.21
N THR A 87 25.95 -11.96 -6.56
CA THR A 87 27.31 -12.07 -6.04
C THR A 87 27.28 -12.87 -4.74
N ASN A 88 27.58 -14.17 -4.86
CA ASN A 88 27.74 -15.15 -3.77
C ASN A 88 26.55 -15.29 -2.80
N LYS A 89 25.96 -16.50 -2.78
CA LYS A 89 24.85 -16.92 -1.89
C LYS A 89 25.13 -16.81 -0.37
N HIS A 90 26.31 -16.34 0.03
CA HIS A 90 26.79 -16.32 1.41
C HIS A 90 27.38 -14.97 1.83
N SER A 91 27.39 -13.95 0.97
CA SER A 91 27.99 -12.66 1.29
C SER A 91 26.96 -11.55 1.47
N ILE A 92 27.25 -10.69 2.45
CA ILE A 92 26.65 -9.38 2.75
C ILE A 92 26.81 -8.39 1.57
N GLU A 93 27.45 -8.80 0.46
CA GLU A 93 27.82 -7.97 -0.70
C GLU A 93 26.64 -7.46 -1.55
N GLY A 94 25.40 -7.76 -1.15
CA GLY A 94 24.22 -7.14 -1.70
C GLY A 94 23.76 -7.72 -3.05
N LEU A 95 22.52 -7.42 -3.41
CA LEU A 95 21.90 -7.78 -4.67
C LEU A 95 21.88 -6.53 -5.56
N THR A 96 22.45 -6.62 -6.76
CA THR A 96 22.30 -5.55 -7.76
C THR A 96 21.26 -5.94 -8.79
N ILE A 97 20.27 -5.08 -8.96
CA ILE A 97 19.25 -5.16 -10.03
C ILE A 97 19.57 -4.05 -11.01
N THR A 98 19.76 -4.38 -12.29
CA THR A 98 20.22 -3.44 -13.32
C THR A 98 19.26 -3.43 -14.50
N ASN A 99 18.92 -2.23 -14.98
CA ASN A 99 18.31 -2.04 -16.29
C ASN A 99 19.38 -2.31 -17.36
N PRO A 100 19.25 -3.39 -18.15
CA PRO A 100 20.29 -3.77 -19.11
C PRO A 100 20.43 -2.78 -20.28
N GLU A 101 19.44 -1.92 -20.50
CA GLU A 101 19.42 -0.96 -21.62
C GLU A 101 20.14 0.34 -21.26
N THR A 102 19.98 0.82 -20.02
CA THR A 102 20.53 2.11 -19.57
C THR A 102 21.70 1.98 -18.61
N GLY A 103 21.85 0.82 -17.96
CA GLY A 103 22.83 0.61 -16.90
C GLY A 103 22.43 1.24 -15.57
N GLU A 104 21.22 1.78 -15.44
CA GLU A 104 20.66 2.19 -14.15
C GLU A 104 20.52 0.98 -13.24
N TYR A 105 20.68 1.20 -11.95
CA TYR A 105 20.74 0.11 -10.98
C TYR A 105 20.10 0.47 -9.65
N MET A 106 19.81 -0.59 -8.91
CA MET A 106 19.50 -0.58 -7.49
C MET A 106 20.37 -1.62 -6.79
N ILE A 107 21.07 -1.22 -5.74
CA ILE A 107 21.89 -2.10 -4.90
C ILE A 107 21.16 -2.27 -3.58
N LEU A 108 20.75 -3.50 -3.29
CA LEU A 108 20.15 -3.87 -2.01
C LEU A 108 21.24 -4.43 -1.11
N SER A 109 21.36 -3.98 0.14
CA SER A 109 22.43 -4.37 1.06
C SER A 109 21.97 -4.34 2.53
N ASN A 110 22.85 -4.70 3.47
CA ASN A 110 22.63 -4.57 4.93
C ASN A 110 21.35 -5.21 5.45
N PHE A 111 21.37 -6.52 5.41
CA PHE A 111 20.22 -7.31 5.05
C PHE A 111 19.89 -8.20 6.26
N GLU A 112 18.70 -8.04 6.86
CA GLU A 112 18.33 -8.63 8.17
C GLU A 112 16.89 -9.18 8.17
N GLU A 113 16.70 -10.47 8.48
CA GLU A 113 15.36 -11.06 8.66
C GLU A 113 14.82 -10.73 10.06
N LEU A 114 13.67 -10.05 10.11
CA LEU A 114 12.99 -9.65 11.33
C LEU A 114 11.99 -10.72 11.80
N LYS A 115 11.74 -10.74 13.12
CA LYS A 115 10.85 -11.74 13.75
C LYS A 115 9.39 -11.69 13.29
N ASN A 116 8.95 -10.56 12.75
CA ASN A 116 7.60 -10.35 12.21
C ASN A 116 7.46 -10.83 10.76
N GLY A 117 8.51 -11.42 10.18
CA GLY A 117 8.54 -11.96 8.82
C GLY A 117 8.87 -10.93 7.74
N PHE A 118 9.24 -9.70 8.11
CA PHE A 118 9.83 -8.74 7.18
C PHE A 118 11.34 -8.97 7.06
N ASP A 119 11.88 -8.76 5.88
CA ASP A 119 13.30 -8.54 5.65
C ASP A 119 13.56 -7.03 5.64
N GLN A 120 14.58 -6.59 6.37
CA GLN A 120 15.05 -5.22 6.41
C GLN A 120 16.33 -5.08 5.61
N PHE A 121 16.44 -4.01 4.81
CA PHE A 121 17.63 -3.72 4.02
C PHE A 121 17.75 -2.26 3.63
N ASP A 122 18.91 -1.89 3.09
CA ASP A 122 19.14 -0.58 2.48
C ASP A 122 19.11 -0.72 0.95
N ILE A 123 18.64 0.32 0.26
CA ILE A 123 18.63 0.43 -1.20
C ILE A 123 19.45 1.65 -1.62
N GLU A 124 20.42 1.47 -2.50
CA GLU A 124 21.10 2.55 -3.20
C GLU A 124 20.68 2.57 -4.67
N LEU A 125 20.16 3.71 -5.15
CA LEU A 125 19.76 3.91 -6.53
C LEU A 125 20.91 4.54 -7.32
N SER A 126 20.97 4.27 -8.63
CA SER A 126 21.93 4.91 -9.54
C SER A 126 21.81 6.45 -9.64
N THR A 127 20.73 7.03 -9.12
CA THR A 127 20.57 8.49 -8.92
C THR A 127 21.42 9.04 -7.78
N GLY A 128 22.02 8.18 -6.96
CA GLY A 128 22.73 8.53 -5.73
C GLY A 128 21.83 8.62 -4.50
N GLN A 129 20.52 8.38 -4.64
CA GLN A 129 19.61 8.28 -3.50
C GLN A 129 19.85 6.98 -2.73
N THR A 130 19.93 7.07 -1.40
CA THR A 130 20.01 5.92 -0.51
C THR A 130 18.80 5.90 0.41
N LEU A 131 18.10 4.77 0.45
CA LEU A 131 16.97 4.50 1.33
C LEU A 131 17.43 3.50 2.38
N THR A 132 17.36 3.87 3.64
CA THR A 132 17.81 3.01 4.74
C THR A 132 16.65 2.33 5.43
N SER A 133 16.86 1.09 5.90
CA SER A 133 15.86 0.34 6.67
C SER A 133 14.51 0.15 5.95
N VAL A 134 14.59 -0.10 4.63
CA VAL A 134 13.46 -0.55 3.82
C VAL A 134 12.99 -1.91 4.33
N LEU A 135 11.69 -2.07 4.52
CA LEU A 135 11.11 -3.33 4.97
C LEU A 135 10.34 -3.98 3.83
N PHE A 136 10.59 -5.26 3.58
CA PHE A 136 9.84 -6.03 2.61
C PHE A 136 9.32 -7.33 3.22
N LYS A 137 8.10 -7.71 2.85
CA LYS A 137 7.54 -9.03 3.16
C LYS A 137 6.92 -9.60 1.90
N SER A 138 7.36 -10.79 1.49
CA SER A 138 6.76 -11.48 0.35
C SER A 138 5.35 -11.96 0.66
N GLY A 139 4.49 -11.96 -0.37
CA GLY A 139 3.16 -12.56 -0.31
C GLY A 139 3.22 -14.06 -0.06
N GLU A 140 2.12 -14.65 0.41
CA GLU A 140 2.06 -16.09 0.74
C GLU A 140 2.42 -17.00 -0.46
N ALA A 141 2.05 -16.60 -1.67
CA ALA A 141 2.39 -17.32 -2.91
C ALA A 141 3.89 -17.33 -3.22
N ASN A 142 4.64 -16.35 -2.70
CA ASN A 142 6.06 -16.14 -2.98
C ASN A 142 6.97 -16.55 -1.80
N GLN A 143 6.42 -17.23 -0.78
CA GLN A 143 7.22 -17.75 0.33
C GLN A 143 8.00 -19.00 -0.10
N SER A 144 9.26 -18.83 -0.49
CA SER A 144 10.18 -19.95 -0.70
C SER A 144 10.43 -20.72 0.61
N SER A 145 10.36 -22.05 0.55
CA SER A 145 10.67 -22.95 1.67
C SER A 145 12.16 -23.02 2.01
N ASN A 146 13.04 -22.49 1.15
CA ASN A 146 14.50 -22.49 1.31
C ASN A 146 15.08 -21.07 1.16
N LYS A 147 14.77 -20.19 2.10
CA LYS A 147 15.20 -18.77 2.08
C LYS A 147 16.72 -18.54 2.01
N TRP A 148 17.53 -19.49 2.48
CA TRP A 148 18.97 -19.27 2.74
C TRP A 148 19.93 -20.06 1.82
N HIS A 149 19.46 -21.05 1.07
CA HIS A 149 20.34 -21.94 0.28
C HIS A 149 20.28 -21.72 -1.23
N ASP A 150 19.20 -21.12 -1.74
CA ASP A 150 18.97 -21.02 -3.18
C ASP A 150 19.21 -19.64 -3.80
N GLY A 151 19.74 -18.71 -3.00
CA GLY A 151 19.79 -17.30 -3.38
C GLY A 151 18.55 -16.63 -2.83
N TRP A 152 18.73 -15.47 -2.22
CA TRP A 152 17.70 -14.85 -1.41
C TRP A 152 16.41 -14.56 -2.22
N PRO A 153 15.21 -14.94 -1.74
CA PRO A 153 13.99 -15.02 -2.54
C PRO A 153 13.11 -13.78 -2.34
N ILE A 154 13.71 -12.59 -2.27
CA ILE A 154 12.94 -11.38 -1.96
C ILE A 154 11.86 -11.17 -3.03
N VAL A 155 12.15 -11.48 -4.29
CA VAL A 155 11.10 -11.55 -5.31
C VAL A 155 11.55 -12.51 -6.38
N GLU A 156 10.81 -13.59 -6.62
CA GLU A 156 10.96 -14.37 -7.87
C GLU A 156 10.83 -13.41 -9.08
N GLU A 157 10.09 -12.32 -8.89
CA GLU A 157 9.78 -11.28 -9.86
C GLU A 157 9.98 -9.86 -9.27
N PRO A 158 11.17 -9.23 -9.38
CA PRO A 158 11.47 -7.94 -8.74
C PRO A 158 10.73 -6.73 -9.32
N SER A 159 9.99 -6.88 -10.43
CA SER A 159 9.30 -5.79 -11.11
C SER A 159 8.46 -4.87 -10.20
N PRO A 160 7.67 -5.37 -9.21
CA PRO A 160 6.91 -4.49 -8.33
C PRO A 160 7.78 -3.62 -7.43
N VAL A 161 8.91 -4.16 -6.95
CA VAL A 161 9.89 -3.38 -6.15
C VAL A 161 10.57 -2.34 -7.02
N ILE A 162 10.97 -2.70 -8.26
CA ILE A 162 11.51 -1.74 -9.23
C ILE A 162 10.49 -0.62 -9.48
N GLY A 163 9.23 -0.96 -9.75
CA GLY A 163 8.16 0.00 -9.98
C GLY A 163 7.94 0.95 -8.80
N ALA A 164 7.94 0.44 -7.56
CA ALA A 164 7.83 1.26 -6.37
C ALA A 164 9.02 2.22 -6.21
N MET A 165 10.25 1.78 -6.52
CA MET A 165 11.42 2.65 -6.46
C MET A 165 11.41 3.72 -7.55
N ILE A 166 10.93 3.39 -8.76
CA ILE A 166 10.73 4.38 -9.83
C ILE A 166 9.72 5.43 -9.38
N GLU A 167 8.54 5.02 -8.91
CA GLU A 167 7.51 5.94 -8.41
C GLU A 167 8.06 6.83 -7.30
N LEU A 168 8.73 6.25 -6.31
CA LEU A 168 9.32 6.98 -5.19
C LEU A 168 10.34 8.03 -5.66
N SER A 169 11.22 7.66 -6.59
CA SER A 169 12.26 8.57 -7.10
C SER A 169 11.70 9.71 -7.96
N LEU A 170 10.49 9.55 -8.49
CA LEU A 170 9.85 10.48 -9.44
C LEU A 170 8.59 11.14 -8.86
N GLN A 171 8.40 11.12 -7.54
CA GLN A 171 7.20 11.67 -6.89
C GLN A 171 6.94 13.12 -7.28
N ASP A 172 7.97 13.96 -7.33
CA ASP A 172 7.83 15.36 -7.74
C ASP A 172 7.32 15.49 -9.19
N SER A 173 7.85 14.66 -10.09
CA SER A 173 7.43 14.59 -11.50
C SER A 173 6.02 14.04 -11.66
N LEU A 174 5.56 13.21 -10.73
CA LEU A 174 4.23 12.59 -10.73
C LEU A 174 3.17 13.41 -9.98
N SER A 175 3.54 14.54 -9.37
CA SER A 175 2.68 15.33 -8.50
C SER A 175 1.35 15.75 -9.14
N GLU A 176 1.34 16.19 -10.41
CA GLU A 176 0.11 16.55 -11.12
C GLU A 176 -0.80 15.32 -11.34
N CYS A 177 -0.21 14.18 -11.66
CA CYS A 177 -0.96 12.96 -11.91
C CYS A 177 -1.55 12.39 -10.61
N SER A 178 -0.77 12.40 -9.53
CA SER A 178 -1.22 12.07 -8.18
C SER A 178 -2.35 12.99 -7.73
N ALA A 179 -2.25 14.30 -7.95
CA ALA A 179 -3.33 15.23 -7.61
C ALA A 179 -4.64 14.93 -8.38
N ASN A 180 -4.54 14.59 -9.67
CA ASN A 180 -5.70 14.20 -10.48
C ASN A 180 -6.32 12.87 -10.00
N ALA A 181 -5.48 11.91 -9.64
CA ALA A 181 -5.89 10.63 -9.04
C ALA A 181 -6.66 10.85 -7.72
N GLN A 182 -6.11 11.67 -6.82
CA GLN A 182 -6.78 12.03 -5.57
C GLN A 182 -8.11 12.75 -5.81
N ALA A 183 -8.17 13.68 -6.77
CA ALA A 183 -9.37 14.45 -7.06
C ALA A 183 -10.56 13.62 -7.55
N CYS A 184 -10.34 12.43 -8.09
CA CYS A 184 -11.41 11.54 -8.54
C CYS A 184 -11.53 10.22 -7.78
N SER A 185 -10.70 10.01 -6.76
CA SER A 185 -10.89 8.90 -5.82
C SER A 185 -12.14 9.17 -4.97
N ASN A 186 -12.84 8.11 -4.59
CA ASN A 186 -14.00 8.20 -3.69
C ASN A 186 -13.76 7.33 -2.46
N ALA A 187 -14.62 7.47 -1.45
CA ALA A 187 -14.44 6.81 -0.14
C ALA A 187 -14.31 5.28 -0.24
N ASP A 188 -14.87 4.67 -1.28
CA ASP A 188 -14.91 3.21 -1.42
C ASP A 188 -13.88 2.67 -2.42
N ASN A 189 -13.30 3.52 -3.28
CA ASN A 189 -12.39 3.11 -4.34
C ASN A 189 -11.32 4.15 -4.65
N ALA A 190 -10.06 3.71 -4.58
CA ALA A 190 -8.92 4.48 -5.06
C ALA A 190 -8.88 4.50 -6.59
N SER A 191 -8.45 5.61 -7.16
CA SER A 191 -8.07 5.67 -8.58
C SER A 191 -6.81 4.87 -8.88
N THR A 192 -6.65 4.47 -10.14
CA THR A 192 -5.45 3.81 -10.65
C THR A 192 -4.70 4.74 -11.61
N ILE A 193 -3.40 4.91 -11.36
CA ILE A 193 -2.48 5.60 -12.25
C ILE A 193 -1.78 4.58 -13.15
N SER A 194 -2.01 4.69 -14.46
CA SER A 194 -1.27 3.95 -15.47
C SER A 194 -0.04 4.75 -15.89
N LEU A 195 1.15 4.23 -15.56
CA LEU A 195 2.45 4.82 -15.84
C LEU A 195 3.10 4.16 -17.05
N THR A 196 3.74 4.94 -17.90
CA THR A 196 4.64 4.44 -18.94
C THR A 196 6.00 5.09 -18.71
N ASN A 197 7.02 4.28 -18.39
CA ASN A 197 8.38 4.80 -18.33
C ASN A 197 9.01 4.75 -19.73
N GLY A 198 9.98 5.63 -19.96
CA GLY A 198 10.87 5.48 -21.11
C GLY A 198 11.90 4.39 -20.86
N ASN A 199 12.94 4.32 -21.68
CA ASN A 199 13.97 3.28 -21.51
C ASN A 199 14.71 3.38 -20.16
N ALA A 200 14.68 4.55 -19.51
CA ALA A 200 15.27 4.78 -18.20
C ALA A 200 14.28 4.58 -17.04
N TRP A 201 14.71 3.90 -15.98
CA TRP A 201 13.95 3.72 -14.73
C TRP A 201 13.78 5.05 -13.99
N PHE A 202 14.87 5.78 -13.75
CA PHE A 202 14.87 6.98 -12.92
C PHE A 202 14.94 8.26 -13.76
N GLY A 203 14.55 8.16 -15.03
CA GLY A 203 14.35 9.28 -15.94
C GLY A 203 12.96 9.90 -15.81
N GLU A 204 12.48 10.60 -16.84
CA GLU A 204 11.12 11.13 -16.84
C GLU A 204 10.09 10.03 -17.19
N ILE A 205 8.89 10.13 -16.59
CA ILE A 205 7.74 9.32 -17.00
C ILE A 205 7.22 9.85 -18.34
N GLU A 206 7.15 9.00 -19.35
CA GLU A 206 6.71 9.39 -20.70
C GLU A 206 5.21 9.70 -20.74
N ASN A 207 4.42 8.93 -19.98
CA ASN A 207 2.98 9.11 -19.91
C ASN A 207 2.43 8.73 -18.54
N CYS A 208 1.46 9.51 -18.07
CA CYS A 208 0.70 9.25 -16.86
C CYS A 208 -0.79 9.41 -17.14
N THR A 209 -1.57 8.35 -16.95
CA THR A 209 -3.02 8.37 -17.19
C THR A 209 -3.76 7.96 -15.93
N VAL A 210 -4.79 8.72 -15.57
CA VAL A 210 -5.62 8.46 -14.39
C VAL A 210 -6.90 7.74 -14.79
N GLU A 211 -7.15 6.60 -14.16
CA GLU A 211 -8.38 5.83 -14.24
C GLU A 211 -9.17 6.02 -12.96
N CYS A 212 -10.27 6.78 -13.04
CA CYS A 212 -11.13 7.03 -11.91
C CYS A 212 -12.12 5.87 -11.69
N PRO A 213 -12.47 5.55 -10.45
CA PRO A 213 -13.54 4.59 -10.16
C PRO A 213 -14.88 5.07 -10.74
N ASN A 214 -15.69 4.13 -11.23
CA ASN A 214 -17.02 4.41 -11.80
C ASN A 214 -18.08 4.64 -10.72
#